data_AF-A0A3B8PHP1-F1
#
_entry.id   AF-A0A3B8PHP1-F1
#
_cell.length_a   1.000
_cell.length_b   1.000
_cell.length_c   1.000
_cell.angle_alpha   90.00
_cell.angle_beta   90.00
_cell.angle_gamma   90.00
#
_symmetry.space_group_name_H-M   'P 1'
#
loop_
_entity.id
_entity.type
_entity.pdbx_description
1 polymer ?
#
loop_
_entity_poly.entity_id
_entity_poly.type
_entity_poly.pdbx_seq_one_letter_code
_entity_poly.pdbx_strand_id
1 'polypeptide(L)'
;MVALVSTTATTAWGQLPRTRLTSVTPPVGQVGVTVEVTVAGADIDEVGVMSFSHAGITALQKTTESGGKKTPVANTFVVTIAKNVPAGLYDARVTGLFGASNPMTFAVTSREIVRESEGNNGYDEADEFALGKTVYGQINGAADVDYLKFTGKQGQRVVVD
;
A
#
# COMPACT_ATOMS: atom_id res chain seq x y z
N MET A 1 4.99 16.32 -64.92
CA MET A 1 5.36 15.10 -64.16
C MET A 1 4.87 15.31 -62.73
N VAL A 2 3.84 14.60 -62.28
CA VAL A 2 3.28 14.77 -60.93
C VAL A 2 3.91 13.69 -60.04
N ALA A 3 4.63 14.12 -59.00
CA ALA A 3 5.22 13.20 -58.03
C ALA A 3 4.18 12.86 -56.95
N LEU A 4 3.80 11.59 -56.85
CA LEU A 4 2.93 11.07 -55.82
C LEU A 4 3.79 10.74 -54.58
N VAL A 5 3.62 11.50 -53.50
CA VAL A 5 4.27 11.22 -52.22
C VAL A 5 3.42 10.21 -51.47
N SER A 6 3.93 8.99 -51.32
CA SER A 6 3.31 7.94 -50.50
C SER A 6 3.78 8.10 -49.05
N THR A 7 2.91 8.56 -48.17
CA THR A 7 3.15 8.55 -46.72
C THR A 7 2.96 7.13 -46.19
N THR A 8 4.03 6.51 -45.69
CA THR A 8 3.94 5.26 -44.93
C THR A 8 3.27 5.55 -43.59
N ALA A 9 2.09 4.97 -43.36
CA ALA A 9 1.45 5.00 -42.05
C ALA A 9 2.28 4.17 -41.06
N THR A 10 2.80 4.80 -40.01
CA THR A 10 3.40 4.09 -38.88
C THR A 10 2.27 3.52 -38.02
N THR A 11 2.32 2.22 -37.75
CA THR A 11 1.44 1.61 -36.75
C THR A 11 1.86 2.16 -35.37
N ALA A 12 1.01 2.95 -34.74
CA ALA A 12 1.19 3.33 -33.35
C ALA A 12 0.81 2.14 -32.46
N TRP A 13 1.77 1.58 -31.73
CA TRP A 13 1.49 0.65 -30.64
C TRP A 13 1.10 1.45 -29.40
N GLY A 14 -0.20 1.69 -29.23
CA GLY A 14 -0.73 2.27 -27.99
C GLY A 14 -0.68 1.23 -26.88
N GLN A 15 -0.05 1.57 -25.76
CA GLN A 15 -0.22 0.78 -24.54
C GLN A 15 -1.65 0.99 -24.03
N LEU A 16 -2.43 -0.08 -23.96
CA LEU A 16 -3.77 -0.04 -23.37
C LEU A 16 -3.67 0.32 -21.89
N PRO A 17 -4.67 1.03 -21.31
CA PRO A 17 -4.75 1.26 -19.88
C PRO A 17 -4.62 -0.07 -19.13
N ARG A 18 -3.90 -0.03 -18.02
CA ARG A 18 -3.73 -1.19 -17.15
C ARG A 18 -3.69 -0.69 -15.72
N THR A 19 -4.57 -1.23 -14.89
CA THR A 19 -4.58 -0.95 -13.46
C THR A 19 -3.19 -1.14 -12.89
N ARG A 20 -2.64 -0.08 -12.29
CA ARG A 20 -1.29 -0.06 -11.73
C ARG A 20 -1.37 0.44 -10.31
N LEU A 21 -0.99 -0.42 -9.37
CA LEU A 21 -0.95 -0.11 -7.95
C LEU A 21 0.44 0.44 -7.61
N THR A 22 0.49 1.62 -7.00
CA THR A 22 1.75 2.27 -6.60
C THR A 22 1.88 2.40 -5.08
N SER A 23 0.78 2.37 -4.34
CA SER A 23 0.80 2.36 -2.87
C SER A 23 -0.35 1.57 -2.26
N VAL A 24 -0.09 1.06 -1.06
CA VAL A 24 -1.03 0.41 -0.14
C VAL A 24 -0.72 0.99 1.23
N THR A 25 -1.66 1.73 1.84
CA THR A 25 -1.42 2.47 3.08
C THR A 25 -2.50 2.16 4.11
N PRO A 26 -2.15 1.63 5.31
CA PRO A 26 -0.81 1.20 5.70
C PRO A 26 -0.34 -0.01 4.86
N PRO A 27 0.98 -0.14 4.60
CA PRO A 27 1.54 -1.30 3.89
C PRO A 27 1.70 -2.53 4.80
N VAL A 28 1.15 -2.47 6.01
CA VAL A 28 1.33 -3.48 7.05
C VAL A 28 0.04 -3.65 7.85
N GLY A 29 -0.24 -4.88 8.30
CA GLY A 29 -1.30 -5.16 9.25
C GLY A 29 -0.89 -6.20 10.29
N GLN A 30 -1.56 -6.18 11.44
CA GLN A 30 -1.25 -7.08 12.55
C GLN A 30 -2.05 -8.37 12.45
N VAL A 31 -1.43 -9.50 12.79
CA VAL A 31 -2.11 -10.81 12.84
C VAL A 31 -3.36 -10.74 13.70
N GLY A 32 -4.49 -11.25 13.18
CA GLY A 32 -5.76 -11.29 13.90
C GLY A 32 -6.53 -9.97 13.95
N VAL A 33 -6.06 -8.93 13.25
CA VAL A 33 -6.64 -7.58 13.27
C VAL A 33 -7.28 -7.25 11.92
N THR A 34 -8.29 -6.38 11.98
CA THR A 34 -8.87 -5.72 10.81
C THR A 34 -8.33 -4.30 10.70
N VAL A 35 -7.85 -3.93 9.52
CA VAL A 35 -7.25 -2.62 9.24
C VAL A 35 -7.88 -2.02 7.99
N GLU A 36 -8.12 -0.71 8.02
CA GLU A 36 -8.52 0.04 6.84
C GLU A 36 -7.29 0.38 6.01
N VAL A 37 -7.36 0.10 4.71
CA VAL A 37 -6.27 0.29 3.76
C VAL A 37 -6.75 1.12 2.59
N THR A 38 -5.99 2.17 2.29
CA THR A 38 -6.17 3.02 1.11
C THR A 38 -5.14 2.64 0.05
N VAL A 39 -5.55 2.62 -1.22
CA VAL A 39 -4.68 2.34 -2.36
C VAL A 39 -4.54 3.57 -3.26
N ALA A 40 -3.40 3.70 -3.93
CA ALA A 40 -3.22 4.69 -4.99
C ALA A 40 -2.47 4.08 -6.19
N GLY A 41 -2.62 4.71 -7.35
CA GLY A 41 -2.17 4.14 -8.60
C GLY A 41 -2.56 4.92 -9.84
N ALA A 42 -2.30 4.32 -11.00
CA ALA A 42 -2.78 4.77 -12.30
C ALA A 42 -3.79 3.75 -12.85
N ASP A 43 -4.75 4.23 -13.65
CA ASP A 43 -5.81 3.40 -14.27
C ASP A 43 -6.56 2.54 -13.23
N ILE A 44 -6.84 3.11 -12.05
CA ILE A 44 -7.52 2.46 -10.91
C ILE A 44 -9.04 2.65 -10.95
N ASP A 45 -9.58 2.91 -12.13
CA ASP A 45 -11.00 3.08 -12.39
C ASP A 45 -11.79 1.84 -11.95
N GLU A 46 -12.88 2.09 -11.22
CA GLU A 46 -13.80 1.05 -10.74
C GLU A 46 -13.12 -0.08 -9.96
N VAL A 47 -11.98 0.20 -9.31
CA VAL A 47 -11.34 -0.77 -8.41
C VAL A 47 -12.31 -1.13 -7.28
N GLY A 48 -12.71 -2.40 -7.24
CA GLY A 48 -13.70 -2.93 -6.30
C GLY A 48 -13.24 -4.20 -5.57
N VAL A 49 -12.15 -4.82 -6.02
CA VAL A 49 -11.62 -6.04 -5.41
C VAL A 49 -10.17 -5.82 -5.03
N MET A 50 -9.83 -6.16 -3.78
CA MET A 50 -8.46 -6.28 -3.31
C MET A 50 -8.22 -7.74 -2.92
N SER A 51 -7.09 -8.30 -3.35
CA SER A 51 -6.74 -9.71 -3.15
C SER A 51 -5.31 -9.83 -2.64
N PHE A 52 -5.04 -10.93 -1.94
CA PHE A 52 -3.73 -11.22 -1.37
C PHE A 52 -3.25 -12.61 -1.78
N SER A 53 -1.94 -12.81 -1.79
CA SER A 53 -1.32 -14.13 -2.03
C SER A 53 -1.63 -15.18 -0.98
N HIS A 54 -2.21 -14.80 0.16
CA HIS A 54 -2.59 -15.71 1.23
C HIS A 54 -4.09 -15.61 1.53
N ALA A 55 -4.80 -16.75 1.46
CA ALA A 55 -6.26 -16.80 1.60
C ALA A 55 -6.79 -16.36 2.98
N GLY A 56 -5.94 -16.39 4.01
CA GLY A 56 -6.27 -15.87 5.34
C GLY A 56 -6.21 -14.34 5.46
N ILE A 57 -5.85 -13.63 4.39
CA ILE A 57 -5.92 -12.16 4.31
C ILE A 57 -7.01 -11.81 3.30
N THR A 58 -8.10 -11.23 3.79
CA THR A 58 -9.29 -10.92 2.99
C THR A 58 -9.57 -9.43 3.00
N ALA A 59 -10.10 -8.88 1.93
CA ALA A 59 -10.51 -7.48 1.86
C ALA A 59 -11.94 -7.32 1.36
N LEU A 60 -12.65 -6.36 1.94
CA LEU A 60 -13.93 -5.87 1.44
C LEU A 60 -13.80 -4.40 1.08
N GLN A 61 -14.42 -3.97 -0.01
CA GLN A 61 -14.47 -2.54 -0.33
C GLN A 61 -15.20 -1.80 0.80
N LYS A 62 -14.60 -0.73 1.31
CA LYS A 62 -15.23 0.09 2.35
C LYS A 62 -16.45 0.78 1.75
N THR A 63 -17.54 0.85 2.51
CA THR A 63 -18.76 1.56 2.11
C THR A 63 -19.18 2.53 3.19
N THR A 64 -19.71 3.69 2.82
CA THR A 64 -20.52 4.53 3.72
C THR A 64 -22.00 4.30 3.46
N GLU A 65 -22.82 4.55 4.49
CA GLU A 65 -24.26 4.46 4.39
C GLU A 65 -24.87 5.84 4.64
N SER A 66 -25.72 6.27 3.72
CA SER A 66 -26.51 7.51 3.86
C SER A 66 -27.88 7.28 3.24
N GLY A 67 -28.95 7.55 4.00
CA GLY A 67 -30.33 7.34 3.54
C GLY A 67 -30.66 5.90 3.12
N GLY A 68 -30.03 4.89 3.73
CA GLY A 68 -30.23 3.47 3.40
C GLY A 68 -29.51 2.99 2.14
N LYS A 69 -28.71 3.84 1.48
CA LYS A 69 -27.87 3.48 0.33
C LYS A 69 -26.42 3.30 0.76
N LYS A 70 -25.86 2.12 0.48
CA LYS A 70 -24.41 1.86 0.60
C LYS A 70 -23.69 2.40 -0.63
N THR A 71 -22.71 3.25 -0.40
CA THR A 71 -21.86 3.83 -1.45
C THR A 71 -20.41 3.46 -1.18
N PRO A 72 -19.68 2.91 -2.17
CA PRO A 72 -18.26 2.64 -2.02
C PRO A 72 -17.46 3.90 -1.65
N VAL A 73 -16.53 3.75 -0.71
CA VAL A 73 -15.47 4.72 -0.48
C VAL A 73 -14.37 4.39 -1.49
N ALA A 74 -14.11 5.33 -2.40
CA ALA A 74 -13.13 5.14 -3.46
C ALA A 74 -11.79 4.69 -2.87
N ASN A 75 -11.17 3.71 -3.53
CA ASN A 75 -9.81 3.25 -3.25
C ASN A 75 -9.56 2.81 -1.79
N THR A 76 -10.60 2.44 -1.05
CA THR A 76 -10.48 2.10 0.36
C THR A 76 -11.07 0.72 0.63
N PHE A 77 -10.33 -0.09 1.37
CA PHE A 77 -10.66 -1.48 1.68
C PHE A 77 -10.56 -1.72 3.19
N VAL A 78 -11.43 -2.58 3.70
CA VAL A 78 -11.35 -3.14 5.04
C VAL A 78 -10.67 -4.51 4.92
N VAL A 79 -9.41 -4.59 5.35
CA VAL A 79 -8.58 -5.79 5.27
C VAL A 79 -8.61 -6.52 6.61
N THR A 80 -9.00 -7.78 6.61
CA THR A 80 -8.99 -8.65 7.79
C THR A 80 -7.89 -9.70 7.64
N ILE A 81 -7.05 -9.81 8.67
CA ILE A 81 -5.95 -10.78 8.74
C ILE A 81 -6.33 -11.85 9.77
N ALA A 82 -6.49 -13.10 9.33
CA ALA A 82 -6.83 -14.20 10.23
C ALA A 82 -5.70 -14.49 11.24
N LYS A 83 -6.07 -15.01 12.41
CA LYS A 83 -5.14 -15.28 13.52
C LYS A 83 -4.05 -16.32 13.21
N ASN A 84 -4.28 -17.16 12.19
CA ASN A 84 -3.36 -18.20 11.76
C ASN A 84 -2.49 -17.79 10.57
N VAL A 85 -2.60 -16.56 10.07
CA VAL A 85 -1.70 -16.03 9.03
C VAL A 85 -0.32 -15.83 9.65
N PRO A 86 0.75 -16.47 9.14
CA PRO A 86 2.10 -16.23 9.63
C PRO A 86 2.54 -14.78 9.39
N ALA A 87 3.38 -14.25 10.28
CA ALA A 87 4.08 -13.00 10.00
C ALA A 87 5.00 -13.17 8.77
N GLY A 88 5.03 -12.19 7.90
CA GLY A 88 5.75 -12.26 6.64
C GLY A 88 5.29 -11.22 5.62
N LEU A 89 5.84 -11.31 4.42
CA LEU A 89 5.51 -10.43 3.29
C LEU A 89 4.57 -11.17 2.34
N TYR A 90 3.50 -10.49 1.93
CA TYR A 90 2.49 -11.02 1.02
C TYR A 90 2.26 -10.06 -0.14
N ASP A 91 1.98 -10.61 -1.31
CA ASP A 91 1.50 -9.83 -2.45
C ASP A 91 0.07 -9.33 -2.20
N ALA A 92 -0.17 -8.04 -2.39
CA ALA A 92 -1.48 -7.41 -2.56
C ALA A 92 -1.71 -7.01 -4.03
N ARG A 93 -2.95 -7.13 -4.51
CA ARG A 93 -3.40 -6.62 -5.82
C ARG A 93 -4.77 -6.01 -5.71
N VAL A 94 -5.05 -5.07 -6.60
CA VAL A 94 -6.40 -4.58 -6.84
C VAL A 94 -6.86 -4.94 -8.24
N THR A 95 -8.17 -5.11 -8.42
CA THR A 95 -8.80 -5.35 -9.71
C THR A 95 -9.91 -4.33 -9.93
N GLY A 96 -9.87 -3.68 -11.09
CA GLY A 96 -10.87 -2.72 -11.55
C GLY A 96 -11.18 -2.90 -13.04
N LEU A 97 -11.63 -1.82 -13.68
CA LEU A 97 -12.06 -1.82 -15.08
C LEU A 97 -10.97 -2.35 -16.04
N PHE A 98 -9.70 -2.03 -15.76
CA PHE A 98 -8.56 -2.40 -16.60
C PHE A 98 -7.81 -3.64 -16.10
N GLY A 99 -8.50 -4.51 -15.36
CA GLY A 99 -7.99 -5.79 -14.89
C GLY A 99 -7.19 -5.71 -13.59
N ALA A 100 -6.35 -6.73 -13.35
CA ALA A 100 -5.58 -6.85 -12.13
C ALA A 100 -4.29 -6.02 -12.17
N SER A 101 -3.95 -5.43 -11.02
CA SER A 101 -2.73 -4.66 -10.85
C SER A 101 -1.46 -5.48 -10.86
N ASN A 102 -0.32 -4.80 -10.92
CA ASN A 102 0.93 -5.35 -10.40
C ASN A 102 0.82 -5.71 -8.90
N PRO A 103 1.68 -6.63 -8.40
CA PRO A 103 1.88 -6.78 -6.97
C PRO A 103 2.32 -5.49 -6.29
N MET A 104 1.87 -5.31 -5.06
CA MET A 104 2.55 -4.52 -4.04
C MET A 104 2.75 -5.37 -2.78
N THR A 105 3.86 -5.17 -2.08
CA THR A 105 4.12 -5.85 -0.82
C THR A 105 3.17 -5.34 0.27
N PHE A 106 2.56 -6.27 0.99
CA PHE A 106 1.83 -6.04 2.23
C PHE A 106 2.43 -6.91 3.32
N ALA A 107 2.94 -6.29 4.38
CA ALA A 107 3.53 -7.00 5.49
C ALA A 107 2.47 -7.43 6.52
N VAL A 108 2.66 -8.60 7.13
CA VAL A 108 1.92 -9.03 8.31
C VAL A 108 2.90 -9.22 9.44
N THR A 109 2.58 -8.65 10.60
CA THR A 109 3.43 -8.69 11.79
C THR A 109 2.66 -9.15 13.01
N SER A 110 3.35 -9.79 13.96
CA SER A 110 2.82 -10.07 15.30
C SER A 110 3.08 -8.94 16.29
N ARG A 111 3.88 -7.94 15.90
CA ARG A 111 4.21 -6.78 16.73
C ARG A 111 3.15 -5.72 16.60
N GLU A 112 3.02 -4.90 17.64
CA GLU A 112 2.18 -3.71 17.57
C GLU A 112 2.71 -2.75 16.50
N ILE A 113 1.80 -2.23 15.70
CA ILE A 113 2.10 -1.34 14.60
C ILE A 113 1.95 0.11 15.08
N VAL A 114 2.96 0.92 14.80
CA VAL A 114 2.97 2.36 15.05
C VAL A 114 3.31 3.08 13.74
N ARG A 115 2.62 4.18 13.46
CA ARG A 115 2.98 5.06 12.34
C ARG A 115 3.98 6.08 12.84
N GLU A 116 4.96 6.43 12.01
CA GLU A 116 5.73 7.64 12.24
C GLU A 116 4.86 8.91 12.14
N SER A 117 5.37 9.98 12.74
CA SER A 117 4.89 11.33 12.59
C SER A 117 5.66 12.04 11.48
N GLU A 118 4.97 12.90 10.72
CA GLU A 118 5.60 13.72 9.68
C GLU A 118 6.27 14.94 10.31
N GLY A 119 7.34 15.43 9.68
CA GLY A 119 8.11 16.55 10.22
C GLY A 119 9.21 16.11 11.19
N ASN A 120 9.54 14.81 11.22
CA ASN A 120 10.70 14.21 11.86
C ASN A 120 11.96 14.31 10.96
N ASN A 121 12.13 15.45 10.27
CA ASN A 121 13.16 15.66 9.25
C ASN A 121 14.54 16.04 9.82
N GLY A 122 14.58 16.47 11.08
CA GLY A 122 15.79 16.72 11.85
C GLY A 122 16.12 15.63 12.86
N TYR A 123 17.40 15.50 13.20
CA TYR A 123 17.86 14.57 14.25
C TYR A 123 17.23 14.87 15.64
N ASP A 124 16.99 16.15 15.94
CA ASP A 124 16.32 16.62 17.16
C ASP A 124 14.79 16.44 17.13
N GLU A 125 14.21 16.26 15.94
CA GLU A 125 12.78 16.02 15.69
C GLU A 125 12.44 14.52 15.62
N ALA A 126 13.44 13.65 15.78
CA ALA A 126 13.27 12.20 15.62
C ALA A 126 12.16 11.61 16.50
N ASP A 127 11.34 10.75 15.90
CA ASP A 127 10.29 10.01 16.62
C ASP A 127 10.91 8.97 17.56
N GLU A 128 10.50 8.98 18.83
CA GLU A 128 10.92 7.94 19.77
C GLU A 128 9.93 6.78 19.82
N PHE A 129 10.45 5.57 19.58
CA PHE A 129 9.67 4.34 19.69
C PHE A 129 10.24 3.39 20.75
N ALA A 130 9.32 2.67 21.40
CA ALA A 130 9.69 1.50 22.18
C ALA A 130 10.18 0.37 21.26
N LEU A 131 11.12 -0.42 21.74
CA LEU A 131 11.57 -1.64 21.06
C LEU A 131 10.42 -2.67 20.95
N GLY A 132 10.49 -3.54 19.94
CA GLY A 132 9.51 -4.61 19.72
C GLY A 132 8.25 -4.16 18.99
N LYS A 133 8.27 -2.99 18.34
CA LYS A 133 7.22 -2.49 17.47
C LYS A 133 7.54 -2.77 16.00
N THR A 134 6.53 -2.65 15.15
CA THR A 134 6.69 -2.45 13.71
C THR A 134 6.33 -1.00 13.42
N VAL A 135 7.30 -0.22 12.93
CA VAL A 135 7.08 1.16 12.50
C VAL A 135 6.75 1.14 11.02
N TYR A 136 5.73 1.88 10.58
CA TYR A 136 5.53 2.16 9.16
C TYR A 136 5.49 3.65 8.93
N GLY A 137 6.00 4.03 7.76
CA GLY A 137 6.21 5.40 7.36
C GLY A 137 6.02 5.60 5.87
N GLN A 138 6.19 6.83 5.42
CA GLN A 138 6.14 7.20 4.01
C GLN A 138 7.06 8.38 3.73
N ILE A 139 8.12 8.11 2.95
CA ILE A 139 8.92 9.15 2.32
C ILE A 139 8.06 9.89 1.28
N ASN A 140 7.65 11.11 1.60
CA ASN A 140 6.68 11.92 0.87
C ASN A 140 7.32 13.13 0.17
N GLY A 141 8.51 12.95 -0.39
CA GLY A 141 9.18 13.99 -1.17
C GLY A 141 10.64 13.65 -1.46
N ALA A 142 11.26 14.43 -2.35
CA ALA A 142 12.65 14.20 -2.73
C ALA A 142 13.66 14.55 -1.63
N ALA A 143 13.26 15.39 -0.66
CA ALA A 143 14.10 15.87 0.44
C ALA A 143 13.62 15.36 1.81
N ASP A 144 12.69 14.41 1.82
CA ASP A 144 12.09 13.89 3.04
C ASP A 144 12.99 12.84 3.68
N VAL A 145 13.22 12.96 4.98
CA VAL A 145 14.12 12.11 5.78
C VAL A 145 13.46 11.79 7.11
N ASP A 146 13.10 10.54 7.33
CA ASP A 146 12.46 10.14 8.58
C ASP A 146 13.51 9.76 9.64
N TYR A 147 13.68 10.59 10.66
CA TYR A 147 14.51 10.25 11.82
C TYR A 147 13.69 9.48 12.86
N LEU A 148 14.18 8.29 13.22
CA LEU A 148 13.61 7.44 14.27
C LEU A 148 14.67 7.20 15.35
N LYS A 149 14.26 7.19 16.62
CA LYS A 149 15.12 6.90 17.77
C LYS A 149 14.47 5.89 18.71
N PHE A 150 15.31 5.20 19.47
CA PHE A 150 14.88 4.30 20.54
C PHE A 150 15.91 4.30 21.66
N THR A 151 15.46 3.98 22.88
CA THR A 151 16.34 3.85 24.04
C THR A 151 16.81 2.39 24.19
N GLY A 152 18.12 2.16 24.15
CA GLY A 152 18.75 0.86 24.38
C GLY A 152 19.44 0.75 25.76
N LYS A 153 19.72 -0.49 26.20
CA LYS A 153 20.49 -0.77 27.42
C LYS A 153 21.87 -1.35 27.10
N GLN A 154 22.86 -1.11 27.95
CA GLN A 154 24.19 -1.71 27.80
C GLN A 154 24.08 -3.25 27.74
N GLY A 155 24.71 -3.86 26.73
CA GLY A 155 24.67 -5.30 26.50
C GLY A 155 23.39 -5.83 25.84
N GLN A 156 22.40 -4.97 25.55
CA GLN A 156 21.18 -5.37 24.85
C GLN A 156 21.44 -5.54 23.35
N ARG A 157 21.12 -6.72 22.81
CA ARG A 157 21.10 -6.93 21.37
C ARG A 157 19.78 -6.39 20.79
N VAL A 158 19.91 -5.48 19.83
CA VAL A 158 18.78 -4.95 19.05
C VAL A 158 19.00 -5.37 17.59
N VAL A 159 17.92 -5.81 16.94
CA VAL A 159 17.88 -6.09 15.50
C VAL A 159 16.81 -5.19 14.91
N VAL A 160 17.16 -4.52 13.81
CA VAL A 160 16.26 -3.76 12.96
C VAL A 160 16.20 -4.53 11.64
N ASP A 161 15.00 -4.88 11.22
CA ASP A 161 14.67 -5.73 10.08
C ASP A 161 13.54 -5.13 9.25
#